data_AF-A0A5N6QDT0-F1
#
_entry.id   AF-A0A5N6QDT0-F1
#
_cell.length_a   1.000
_cell.length_b   1.000
_cell.length_c   1.000
_cell.angle_alpha   90.00
_cell.angle_beta   90.00
_cell.angle_gamma   90.00
#
_symmetry.space_group_name_H-M   'P 1'
#
loop_
_entity.id
_entity.type
_entity.pdbx_description
1 polymer ?
#
loop_
_entity_poly.entity_id
_entity_poly.type
_entity_poly.pdbx_seq_one_letter_code
_entity_poly.pdbx_strand_id
1 'polypeptide(L)'
;MADDHPEDQAERERIFKKFDANGDGKISAAELGHALNQIGAISSNEVEYMMKEIDTDGDGFISLEEFNNFARANRGLIKDVAKIF
;
A
#
# COMPACT_ATOMS: atom_id res chain seq x y z
N MET A 1 24.20 2.58 -7.29
CA MET A 1 22.82 2.09 -7.23
C MET A 1 22.07 2.87 -6.18
N ALA A 2 21.40 3.94 -6.60
CA ALA A 2 20.45 4.70 -5.79
C ALA A 2 19.26 4.97 -6.71
N ASP A 3 18.61 3.90 -7.13
CA ASP A 3 17.52 3.89 -8.10
C ASP A 3 16.18 4.20 -7.41
N ASP A 4 16.10 5.35 -6.73
CA ASP A 4 14.84 5.96 -6.34
C ASP A 4 14.64 7.15 -7.28
N HIS A 5 14.04 6.90 -8.45
CA HIS A 5 13.68 7.97 -9.36
C HIS A 5 12.50 8.75 -8.77
N PRO A 6 12.46 10.08 -8.90
CA PRO A 6 11.37 10.90 -8.35
C PRO A 6 9.99 10.49 -8.88
N GLU A 7 9.93 9.87 -10.05
CA GLU A 7 8.71 9.31 -10.64
C GLU A 7 8.15 8.13 -9.82
N ASP A 8 9.01 7.26 -9.28
CA ASP A 8 8.56 6.16 -8.41
C ASP A 8 7.98 6.69 -7.10
N GLN A 9 8.50 7.80 -6.57
CA GLN A 9 7.97 8.39 -5.34
C GLN A 9 6.59 9.00 -5.57
N ALA A 10 6.41 9.75 -6.66
CA ALA A 10 5.11 10.31 -7.02
C ALA A 10 4.06 9.21 -7.29
N GLU A 11 4.46 8.09 -7.88
CA GLU A 11 3.59 6.93 -8.08
C GLU A 11 3.17 6.33 -6.73
N ARG A 12 4.12 6.09 -5.81
CA ARG A 12 3.82 5.60 -4.46
C ARG A 12 2.87 6.52 -3.70
N GLU A 13 3.07 7.83 -3.75
CA GLU A 13 2.17 8.80 -3.10
C GLU A 13 0.77 8.80 -3.71
N ARG A 14 0.66 8.68 -5.03
CA ARG A 14 -0.64 8.58 -5.71
C ARG A 14 -1.37 7.31 -5.31
N ILE A 15 -0.66 6.20 -5.25
CA ILE A 15 -1.23 4.92 -4.84
C ILE A 15 -1.59 4.95 -3.37
N PHE A 16 -0.74 5.48 -2.50
CA PHE A 16 -1.05 5.66 -1.09
C PHE A 16 -2.38 6.40 -0.89
N LYS A 17 -2.56 7.55 -1.56
CA LYS A 17 -3.82 8.30 -1.55
C LYS A 17 -5.02 7.57 -2.14
N LYS A 18 -4.77 6.52 -2.93
CA LYS A 18 -5.82 5.69 -3.52
C LYS A 18 -6.27 4.59 -2.56
N PHE A 19 -5.34 4.07 -1.77
CA PHE A 19 -5.63 3.17 -0.66
C PHE A 19 -6.27 3.92 0.51
N ASP A 20 -5.73 5.09 0.87
CA ASP A 20 -6.24 6.01 1.90
C ASP A 20 -7.54 6.69 1.41
N ALA A 21 -8.66 6.00 1.59
CA ALA A 21 -9.96 6.41 1.06
C ALA A 21 -10.58 7.53 1.89
N ASN A 22 -10.29 7.56 3.19
CA ASN A 22 -10.74 8.62 4.10
C ASN A 22 -9.80 9.85 4.07
N GLY A 23 -8.58 9.73 3.54
CA GLY A 23 -7.61 10.82 3.42
C GLY A 23 -6.94 11.17 4.75
N ASP A 24 -6.87 10.23 5.69
CA ASP A 24 -6.35 10.46 7.04
C ASP A 24 -4.82 10.31 7.13
N GLY A 25 -4.17 9.97 6.00
CA GLY A 25 -2.72 9.90 5.88
C GLY A 25 -2.14 8.57 6.35
N LYS A 26 -2.99 7.56 6.54
CA LYS A 26 -2.66 6.19 6.92
C LYS A 26 -3.70 5.25 6.34
N ILE A 27 -3.30 4.01 6.06
CA ILE A 27 -4.20 3.02 5.44
C ILE A 27 -4.63 2.05 6.52
N SER A 28 -5.93 1.96 6.78
CA SER A 28 -6.47 0.94 7.69
C SER A 28 -6.56 -0.44 7.01
N ALA A 29 -6.66 -1.51 7.81
CA ALA A 29 -6.85 -2.86 7.26
C ALA A 29 -8.09 -2.98 6.34
N ALA A 30 -9.15 -2.21 6.62
CA ALA A 30 -10.34 -2.18 5.77
C ALA A 30 -10.04 -1.55 4.40
N GLU A 31 -9.32 -0.44 4.39
CA GLU A 31 -8.90 0.28 3.18
C GLU A 31 -7.90 -0.53 2.35
N LEU A 32 -6.92 -1.15 3.01
CA LEU A 32 -5.99 -2.10 2.41
C LEU A 32 -6.76 -3.23 1.73
N GLY A 33 -7.71 -3.83 2.44
CA GLY A 33 -8.53 -4.92 1.91
C GLY A 33 -9.36 -4.49 0.70
N HIS A 34 -9.95 -3.30 0.73
CA HIS A 34 -10.71 -2.75 -0.40
C HIS A 34 -9.85 -2.60 -1.65
N ALA A 35 -8.68 -1.99 -1.53
CA ALA A 35 -7.79 -1.78 -2.66
C ALA A 35 -7.17 -3.11 -3.16
N LEU A 36 -6.80 -4.01 -2.24
CA LEU A 36 -6.34 -5.36 -2.57
C LEU A 36 -7.41 -6.17 -3.31
N ASN A 37 -8.68 -6.06 -2.90
CA ASN A 37 -9.80 -6.72 -3.56
C ASN A 37 -9.94 -6.32 -5.04
N GLN A 38 -9.56 -5.09 -5.39
CA GLN A 38 -9.59 -4.60 -6.78
C GLN A 38 -8.47 -5.18 -7.66
N ILE A 39 -7.36 -5.61 -7.06
CA ILE A 39 -6.22 -6.22 -7.76
C ILE A 39 -6.38 -7.74 -7.83
N GLY A 40 -7.04 -8.34 -6.83
CA GLY A 40 -7.40 -9.75 -6.79
C GLY A 40 -8.33 -10.06 -5.61
N ALA A 41 -9.08 -11.17 -5.66
CA ALA A 41 -9.98 -11.55 -4.58
C ALA A 41 -9.22 -12.08 -3.36
N ILE A 42 -8.65 -11.17 -2.57
CA ILE A 42 -7.93 -11.47 -1.32
C ILE A 42 -8.94 -11.49 -0.16
N SER A 43 -8.83 -12.51 0.71
CA SER A 43 -9.73 -12.67 1.87
C SER A 43 -9.31 -11.77 3.04
N SER A 44 -10.24 -11.43 3.94
CA SER A 44 -9.94 -10.61 5.12
C SER A 44 -8.77 -11.14 5.97
N ASN A 45 -8.62 -12.47 6.06
CA ASN A 45 -7.48 -13.10 6.74
C ASN A 45 -6.13 -12.80 6.08
N GLU A 46 -6.09 -12.78 4.75
CA GLU A 46 -4.86 -12.49 3.99
C GLU A 46 -4.52 -10.99 4.09
N VAL A 47 -5.55 -10.13 4.11
CA VAL A 47 -5.37 -8.70 4.36
C VAL A 47 -4.77 -8.48 5.75
N GLU A 48 -5.26 -9.17 6.77
CA GLU A 48 -4.72 -9.06 8.13
C GLU A 48 -3.28 -9.59 8.23
N TYR A 49 -2.93 -10.64 7.47
CA TYR A 49 -1.57 -11.13 7.36
C TYR A 49 -0.66 -10.09 6.69
N MET A 50 -1.07 -9.53 5.54
CA MET A 50 -0.31 -8.47 4.86
C MET A 50 -0.18 -7.23 5.74
N MET A 51 -1.25 -6.85 6.44
CA MET A 51 -1.25 -5.75 7.39
C MET A 51 -0.12 -5.95 8.40
N LYS A 52 -0.05 -7.11 9.05
CA LYS A 52 0.99 -7.44 10.03
C LYS A 52 2.41 -7.52 9.46
N GLU A 53 2.56 -7.79 8.17
CA GLU A 53 3.88 -7.77 7.53
C GLU A 53 4.35 -6.35 7.17
N ILE A 54 3.42 -5.42 6.97
CA ILE A 54 3.72 -4.03 6.58
C ILE A 54 3.77 -3.11 7.81
N ASP A 55 2.77 -3.23 8.68
CA ASP A 55 2.62 -2.53 9.95
C ASP A 55 3.70 -3.01 10.93
N THR A 56 4.81 -2.27 10.93
CA THR A 56 6.02 -2.58 11.70
C THR A 56 5.90 -2.04 13.12
N ASP A 57 5.15 -0.95 13.32
CA ASP A 57 4.90 -0.36 14.64
C ASP A 57 3.78 -1.11 15.40
N GLY A 58 2.90 -1.79 14.68
CA GLY A 58 1.77 -2.55 15.23
C GLY A 58 0.61 -1.66 15.65
N ASP A 59 0.45 -0.48 15.05
CA ASP A 59 -0.62 0.47 15.39
C ASP A 59 -1.96 0.09 14.73
N GLY A 60 -1.96 -0.89 13.83
CA GLY A 60 -3.11 -1.34 13.07
C GLY A 60 -3.42 -0.44 11.87
N PHE A 61 -2.47 0.42 11.47
CA PHE A 61 -2.53 1.25 10.27
C PHE A 61 -1.20 1.16 9.52
N ILE A 62 -1.21 1.49 8.23
CA ILE A 62 0.01 1.58 7.43
C ILE A 62 0.29 3.04 7.18
N SER A 63 1.39 3.53 7.75
CA SER A 63 1.88 4.89 7.54
C SER A 63 2.51 5.05 6.15
N LEU A 64 2.62 6.29 5.67
CA LEU A 64 3.27 6.59 4.39
C LEU A 64 4.71 6.03 4.31
N GLU A 65 5.44 6.02 5.42
CA GLU A 65 6.80 5.46 5.50
C GLU A 65 6.81 3.94 5.31
N GLU A 66 5.94 3.23 6.02
CA GLU A 66 5.79 1.77 5.95
C GLU A 66 5.32 1.34 4.56
N PHE A 67 4.35 2.06 4.01
CA PHE A 67 3.91 1.87 2.63
C PHE A 67 5.05 2.08 1.63
N ASN A 68 5.87 3.12 1.80
CA ASN A 68 7.01 3.36 0.92
C ASN A 68 8.04 2.23 0.98
N ASN A 69 8.31 1.69 2.17
CA ASN A 69 9.21 0.56 2.33
C ASN A 69 8.65 -0.69 1.63
N PHE A 70 7.37 -0.99 1.85
CA PHE A 70 6.68 -2.08 1.18
C PHE A 70 6.64 -1.91 -0.34
N ALA A 71 6.33 -0.71 -0.82
CA ALA A 71 6.28 -0.37 -2.24
C ALA A 71 7.65 -0.48 -2.92
N ARG A 72 8.73 -0.13 -2.21
CA ARG A 72 10.10 -0.34 -2.69
C ARG A 72 10.44 -1.82 -2.81
N ALA A 73 10.00 -2.65 -1.87
CA ALA A 73 10.17 -4.10 -1.91
C ALA A 73 9.28 -4.77 -2.99
N ASN A 74 8.08 -4.23 -3.22
CA ASN A 74 7.04 -4.82 -4.07
C ASN A 74 6.65 -3.90 -5.25
N ARG A 75 7.64 -3.36 -5.97
CA ARG A 75 7.38 -2.43 -7.10
C ARG A 75 6.44 -2.99 -8.17
N GLY A 76 6.46 -4.31 -8.41
CA GLY A 76 5.57 -4.96 -9.37
C GLY A 76 4.10 -4.78 -9.00
N LEU A 77 3.76 -5.07 -7.74
CA LEU A 77 2.39 -4.93 -7.22
C LEU A 77 1.90 -3.49 -7.35
N ILE A 78 2.70 -2.52 -6.89
CA ILE A 78 2.36 -1.10 -6.94
C ILE A 78 2.06 -0.63 -8.37
N LYS A 79 2.83 -1.11 -9.35
CA LYS A 79 2.60 -0.81 -10.76
C LYS A 79 1.33 -1.42 -11.30
N ASP A 80 0.95 -2.61 -10.88
CA ASP A 80 -0.32 -3.22 -11.30
C ASP A 80 -1.50 -2.52 -10.66
N VAL A 81 -1.36 -2.09 -9.40
CA VAL A 81 -2.37 -1.23 -8.76
C VAL A 81 -2.52 0.09 -9.51
N ALA A 82 -1.41 0.73 -9.88
CA ALA A 82 -1.40 2.00 -10.60
C ALA A 82 -2.03 1.94 -12.01
N LYS A 83 -2.16 0.75 -12.59
CA LYS A 83 -2.86 0.56 -13.88
C LYS A 83 -4.37 0.35 -13.71
N ILE A 84 -4.81 -0.10 -12.54
CA ILE A 84 -6.24 -0.36 -12.24
C ILE A 84 -6.98 0.94 -11.95
N PHE A 85 -6.26 1.94 -11.43
CA PHE A 85 -6.79 3.22 -10.97
C PHE A 85 -6.40 4.39 -11.87
#